data_AF-A0A940ZI59-F1
#
_entry.id   AF-A0A940ZI59-F1
#
_cell.length_a   1.000
_cell.length_b   1.000
_cell.length_c   1.000
_cell.angle_alpha   90.00
_cell.angle_beta   90.00
_cell.angle_gamma   90.00
#
_symmetry.space_group_name_H-M   'P 1'
#
loop_
_entity.id
_entity.type
_entity.pdbx_description
1 polymer ?
#
loop_
_entity_poly.entity_id
_entity_poly.type
_entity_poly.pdbx_seq_one_letter_code
_entity_poly.pdbx_strand_id
1 'polypeptide(L)'
;MSEGPVSVLLKFVNFGVMVAILYKFAAKPFKDFLRNRQASVKDKLNESERLLAEARNLKTSYERRLAQLDQEIETFRKTALEEAEKEKARILAEARVMADRIREQAQLAYDQEMRDAMAGVRAEIASRTLVAAEKNIKELFKEEDHSRMVDEFIEKLRGHRGHN
;
A
#
# COMPACT_ATOMS: atom_id res chain seq x y z
N MET A 1 3.73 -113.48 -12.36
CA MET A 1 4.36 -113.06 -11.09
C MET A 1 3.30 -112.45 -10.20
N SER A 2 2.89 -113.17 -9.15
CA SER A 2 2.01 -112.65 -8.11
C SER A 2 2.75 -111.50 -7.41
N GLU A 3 2.18 -110.29 -7.41
CA GLU A 3 2.67 -109.20 -6.58
C GLU A 3 2.50 -109.63 -5.12
N GLY A 4 3.59 -110.07 -4.49
CA GLY A 4 3.57 -110.48 -3.09
C GLY A 4 3.19 -109.31 -2.17
N PRO A 5 2.61 -109.57 -0.99
CA PRO A 5 2.16 -108.55 -0.04
C PRO A 5 3.23 -107.51 0.35
N VAL A 6 4.52 -107.84 0.15
CA VAL A 6 5.66 -106.95 0.38
C VAL A 6 5.74 -105.79 -0.62
N SER A 7 5.37 -105.96 -1.90
CA SER A 7 5.44 -104.87 -2.89
C SER A 7 4.41 -103.76 -2.62
N VAL A 8 3.21 -104.16 -2.20
CA VAL A 8 2.13 -103.25 -1.80
C VAL A 8 2.54 -102.47 -0.55
N LEU A 9 3.14 -103.14 0.45
CA LEU A 9 3.65 -102.49 1.65
C LEU A 9 4.72 -101.43 1.33
N LEU A 10 5.67 -101.74 0.44
CA LEU A 10 6.69 -100.79 -0.01
C LEU A 10 6.10 -99.59 -0.75
N LYS A 11 5.06 -99.79 -1.57
CA LYS A 11 4.33 -98.69 -2.23
C LYS A 11 3.68 -97.75 -1.22
N PHE A 12 3.06 -98.27 -0.16
CA PHE A 12 2.49 -97.45 0.93
C PHE A 12 3.56 -96.72 1.74
N VAL A 13 4.69 -97.37 2.03
CA VAL A 13 5.82 -96.71 2.71
C VAL A 13 6.37 -95.56 1.85
N ASN A 14 6.58 -95.79 0.54
CA ASN A 14 7.04 -94.76 -0.38
C ASN A 14 6.05 -93.59 -0.48
N PHE A 15 4.76 -93.87 -0.56
CA PHE A 15 3.71 -92.84 -0.52
C PHE A 15 3.73 -92.05 0.79
N GLY A 16 3.88 -92.72 1.93
CA GLY A 16 4.01 -92.07 3.24
C GLY A 16 5.21 -91.15 3.34
N VAL A 17 6.38 -91.58 2.83
CA VAL A 17 7.60 -90.76 2.76
C VAL A 17 7.38 -89.54 1.86
N MET A 18 6.75 -89.72 0.69
CA MET A 18 6.43 -88.62 -0.22
C MET A 18 5.47 -87.60 0.41
N VAL A 19 4.42 -88.06 1.10
CA VAL A 19 3.49 -87.19 1.82
C VAL A 19 4.19 -86.47 2.98
N ALA A 20 5.09 -87.13 3.71
CA ALA A 20 5.85 -86.51 4.80
C ALA A 20 6.77 -85.39 4.30
N ILE A 21 7.44 -85.61 3.15
CA ILE A 21 8.24 -84.58 2.48
C ILE A 21 7.32 -83.43 2.05
N LEU A 22 6.23 -83.70 1.34
CA LEU A 22 5.31 -82.68 0.88
C LEU A 22 4.73 -81.85 2.04
N TYR A 23 4.32 -82.50 3.13
CA TYR A 23 3.83 -81.83 4.33
C TYR A 23 4.89 -80.93 4.94
N LYS A 24 6.13 -81.42 5.11
CA LYS A 24 7.24 -80.64 5.67
C LYS A 24 7.59 -79.42 4.82
N PHE A 25 7.57 -79.55 3.50
CA PHE A 25 7.89 -78.47 2.58
C PHE A 25 6.71 -77.51 2.35
N ALA A 26 5.46 -77.97 2.33
CA ALA A 26 4.28 -77.15 2.04
C ALA A 26 3.67 -76.49 3.28
N ALA A 27 3.83 -77.05 4.48
CA ALA A 27 3.23 -76.49 5.69
C ALA A 27 3.73 -75.09 6.03
N LYS A 28 5.02 -74.82 5.79
CA LYS A 28 5.64 -73.51 6.03
C LYS A 28 5.13 -72.43 5.05
N PRO A 29 5.26 -72.57 3.72
CA PRO A 29 4.78 -71.56 2.77
C PRO A 29 3.26 -71.38 2.84
N PHE A 30 2.49 -72.42 3.15
CA PHE A 30 1.03 -72.30 3.30
C PHE A 30 0.62 -71.47 4.53
N LYS A 31 1.27 -71.69 5.68
CA LYS A 31 1.06 -70.87 6.88
C LYS A 31 1.51 -69.43 6.67
N ASP A 32 2.65 -69.23 6.02
CA ASP A 32 3.18 -67.90 5.71
C ASP A 32 2.23 -67.15 4.75
N PHE A 33 1.65 -67.81 3.76
CA PHE A 33 0.66 -67.22 2.85
C PHE A 33 -0.61 -66.77 3.59
N LEU A 34 -1.17 -67.61 4.47
CA LEU A 34 -2.35 -67.25 5.27
C LEU A 34 -2.05 -66.10 6.23
N ARG A 35 -0.90 -66.11 6.91
CA ARG A 35 -0.47 -65.03 7.80
C ARG A 35 -0.30 -63.72 7.02
N ASN A 36 0.35 -63.76 5.87
CA ASN A 36 0.54 -62.58 5.02
C ASN A 36 -0.81 -62.04 4.52
N ARG A 37 -1.73 -62.92 4.11
CA ARG A 37 -3.08 -62.51 3.70
C ARG A 37 -3.84 -61.83 4.84
N GLN A 38 -3.78 -62.39 6.05
CA GLN A 38 -4.43 -61.80 7.22
C GLN A 38 -3.79 -60.46 7.61
N ALA A 39 -2.45 -60.37 7.57
CA ALA A 39 -1.72 -59.13 7.82
C ALA A 39 -2.10 -58.04 6.81
N SER A 40 -2.08 -58.34 5.51
CA SER A 40 -2.45 -57.37 4.47
C SER A 40 -3.89 -56.88 4.58
N VAL A 41 -4.84 -57.74 4.98
CA VAL A 41 -6.23 -57.32 5.20
C VAL A 41 -6.32 -56.39 6.41
N LYS A 42 -5.63 -56.73 7.51
CA LYS A 42 -5.58 -55.89 8.71
C LYS A 42 -4.94 -54.54 8.42
N ASP A 43 -3.84 -54.52 7.67
CA ASP A 43 -3.13 -53.29 7.32
C ASP A 43 -4.00 -52.38 6.46
N LYS A 44 -4.69 -52.94 5.45
CA LYS A 44 -5.65 -52.18 4.62
C LYS A 44 -6.81 -51.60 5.41
N LEU A 45 -7.34 -52.35 6.38
CA LEU A 45 -8.41 -51.86 7.27
C LEU A 45 -7.90 -50.73 8.15
N ASN A 46 -6.75 -50.90 8.80
CA ASN A 46 -6.13 -49.87 9.63
C ASN A 46 -5.82 -48.60 8.82
N GLU A 47 -5.30 -48.76 7.60
CA GLU A 47 -5.01 -47.65 6.70
C GLU A 47 -6.30 -46.91 6.29
N SER A 48 -7.37 -47.65 5.97
CA SER A 48 -8.68 -47.07 5.64
C SER A 48 -9.27 -46.30 6.81
N GLU A 49 -9.19 -46.85 8.02
CA GLU A 49 -9.65 -46.16 9.24
C GLU A 49 -8.84 -44.90 9.51
N ARG A 50 -7.52 -44.94 9.33
CA ARG A 50 -6.65 -43.79 9.49
C ARG A 50 -6.99 -42.69 8.48
N LEU A 51 -7.14 -43.04 7.20
CA LEU A 51 -7.52 -42.10 6.14
C LEU A 51 -8.90 -41.48 6.38
N LEU A 52 -9.86 -42.26 6.88
CA LEU A 52 -11.19 -41.74 7.25
C LEU A 52 -11.10 -40.77 8.43
N ALA A 53 -10.29 -41.07 9.44
CA ALA A 53 -10.08 -40.17 10.58
C ALA A 53 -9.39 -38.87 10.14
N GLU A 54 -8.35 -38.96 9.32
CA GLU A 54 -7.66 -37.80 8.73
C GLU A 54 -8.61 -36.94 7.90
N ALA A 55 -9.41 -37.55 7.02
CA ALA A 55 -10.39 -36.84 6.20
C ALA A 55 -11.47 -36.14 7.05
N ARG A 56 -11.95 -36.78 8.12
CA ARG A 56 -12.90 -36.17 9.06
C ARG A 56 -12.27 -34.98 9.80
N ASN A 57 -11.06 -35.14 10.31
CA ASN A 57 -10.34 -34.06 10.98
C ASN A 57 -10.10 -32.88 10.05
N LEU A 58 -9.70 -33.16 8.80
CA LEU A 58 -9.49 -32.15 7.78
C LEU A 58 -10.81 -31.41 7.48
N LYS A 59 -11.91 -32.14 7.27
CA LYS A 59 -13.24 -31.56 7.05
C LYS A 59 -13.64 -30.63 8.21
N THR A 60 -13.55 -31.10 9.46
CA THR A 60 -13.88 -30.29 10.63
C THR A 60 -12.98 -29.05 10.75
N SER A 61 -11.69 -29.17 10.40
CA SER A 61 -10.78 -28.01 10.39
C SER A 61 -11.18 -26.97 9.34
N TYR A 62 -11.60 -27.41 8.15
CA TYR A 62 -12.10 -26.51 7.09
C TYR A 62 -13.43 -25.86 7.48
N GLU A 63 -14.38 -26.62 8.02
CA GLU A 63 -15.66 -26.08 8.50
C GLU A 63 -15.45 -25.03 9.59
N ARG A 64 -14.53 -25.28 10.53
CA ARG A 64 -14.18 -24.28 11.55
C ARG A 64 -13.55 -23.03 10.94
N ARG A 65 -12.62 -23.19 9.99
CA ARG A 65 -12.00 -22.05 9.30
C ARG A 65 -13.04 -21.24 8.54
N LEU A 66 -13.94 -21.88 7.81
CA LEU A 66 -15.01 -21.22 7.07
C LEU A 66 -15.95 -20.45 8.00
N ALA A 67 -16.32 -21.03 9.14
CA ALA A 67 -17.14 -20.34 10.13
C ALA A 67 -16.44 -19.11 10.74
N GLN A 68 -15.12 -19.15 10.91
CA GLN A 68 -14.33 -18.01 11.40
C GLN A 68 -14.14 -16.93 10.32
N LEU A 69 -14.05 -17.33 9.05
CA LEU A 69 -13.84 -16.45 7.91
C LEU A 69 -14.95 -15.38 7.79
N ASP A 70 -16.22 -15.76 7.99
CA ASP A 70 -17.32 -14.79 7.93
C ASP A 70 -17.18 -13.70 9.00
N GLN A 71 -16.77 -14.08 10.23
CA GLN A 71 -16.52 -13.13 11.31
C GLN A 71 -15.31 -12.24 11.04
N GLU A 72 -14.23 -12.80 10.48
CA GLU A 72 -13.05 -12.05 10.06
C GLU A 72 -13.38 -11.05 8.95
N ILE A 73 -14.18 -11.44 7.96
CA ILE A 73 -14.64 -10.57 6.86
C ILE A 73 -15.47 -9.40 7.40
N GLU A 74 -16.41 -9.66 8.30
CA GLU A 74 -17.23 -8.59 8.88
C GLU A 74 -16.40 -7.64 9.75
N THR A 75 -15.43 -8.17 10.50
CA THR A 75 -14.49 -7.35 11.27
C THR A 75 -13.63 -6.49 10.34
N PHE A 76 -13.08 -7.09 9.28
CA PHE A 76 -12.28 -6.39 8.28
C PHE A 76 -13.07 -5.28 7.59
N ARG A 77 -14.32 -5.56 7.18
CA ARG A 77 -15.21 -4.56 6.58
C ARG A 77 -15.47 -3.40 7.52
N LYS A 78 -15.75 -3.68 8.79
CA LYS A 78 -15.97 -2.64 9.79
C LYS A 78 -14.74 -1.77 9.96
N THR A 79 -13.56 -2.36 10.15
CA THR A 79 -12.30 -1.62 10.28
C THR A 79 -12.00 -0.80 9.02
N ALA A 80 -12.19 -1.37 7.84
CA ALA A 80 -11.98 -0.66 6.57
C ALA A 80 -12.92 0.55 6.42
N LEU A 81 -14.19 0.44 6.82
CA LEU A 81 -15.13 1.56 6.81
C LEU A 81 -14.76 2.64 7.83
N GLU A 82 -14.34 2.26 9.03
CA GLU A 82 -13.88 3.20 10.06
C GLU A 82 -12.63 3.95 9.60
N GLU A 83 -11.66 3.26 9.00
CA GLU A 83 -10.46 3.88 8.43
C GLU A 83 -10.81 4.80 7.26
N ALA A 84 -11.71 4.38 6.37
CA ALA A 84 -12.14 5.20 5.24
C ALA A 84 -12.83 6.50 5.67
N GLU A 85 -13.73 6.44 6.66
CA GLU A 85 -14.38 7.66 7.18
C GLU A 85 -13.38 8.57 7.92
N LYS A 86 -12.43 8.01 8.67
CA LYS A 86 -11.36 8.77 9.30
C LYS A 86 -10.48 9.48 8.26
N GLU A 87 -10.10 8.78 7.21
CA GLU A 87 -9.26 9.32 6.15
C GLU A 87 -9.99 10.39 5.33
N LYS A 88 -11.27 10.15 5.01
CA LYS A 88 -12.14 11.17 4.41
C LYS A 88 -12.25 12.42 5.27
N ALA A 89 -12.43 12.28 6.58
CA ALA A 89 -12.47 13.42 7.49
C ALA A 89 -11.14 14.19 7.50
N ARG A 90 -10.00 13.47 7.49
CA ARG A 90 -8.65 14.06 7.39
C ARG A 90 -8.48 14.85 6.09
N ILE A 91 -8.80 14.25 4.95
CA ILE A 91 -8.72 14.89 3.62
C ILE A 91 -9.59 16.15 3.57
N LEU A 92 -10.83 16.09 4.07
CA LEU A 92 -11.72 17.25 4.10
C LEU A 92 -11.19 18.37 5.00
N ALA A 93 -10.62 18.04 6.16
CA ALA A 93 -10.00 19.01 7.04
C ALA A 93 -8.78 19.69 6.38
N GLU A 94 -7.90 18.90 5.76
CA GLU A 94 -6.74 19.40 5.02
C GLU A 94 -7.14 20.27 3.83
N ALA A 95 -8.16 19.87 3.08
CA ALA A 95 -8.70 20.64 1.97
C ALA A 95 -9.26 22.00 2.44
N ARG A 96 -9.94 22.05 3.59
CA ARG A 96 -10.41 23.33 4.18
C ARG A 96 -9.25 24.23 4.56
N VAL A 97 -8.25 23.70 5.28
CA VAL A 97 -7.05 24.46 5.66
C VAL A 97 -6.31 24.98 4.43
N MET A 98 -6.17 24.18 3.37
CA MET A 98 -5.56 24.61 2.12
C MET A 98 -6.38 25.69 1.43
N ALA A 99 -7.71 25.55 1.36
CA ALA A 99 -8.58 26.55 0.77
C ALA A 99 -8.49 27.89 1.51
N ASP A 100 -8.44 27.88 2.84
CA ASP A 100 -8.31 29.10 3.64
C ASP A 100 -6.95 29.75 3.45
N ARG A 101 -5.86 28.96 3.39
CA ARG A 101 -4.53 29.48 3.04
C ARG A 101 -4.48 30.11 1.66
N ILE A 102 -5.12 29.49 0.66
CA ILE A 102 -5.18 30.04 -0.70
C ILE A 102 -5.92 31.38 -0.69
N ARG A 103 -7.04 31.49 0.04
CA ARG A 103 -7.78 32.75 0.18
C ARG A 103 -6.95 33.83 0.84
N GLU A 104 -6.26 33.50 1.93
CA GLU A 104 -5.38 34.44 2.63
C GLU A 104 -4.24 34.92 1.73
N GLN A 105 -3.58 34.00 1.02
CA GLN A 105 -2.53 34.34 0.06
C GLN A 105 -3.04 35.20 -1.09
N ALA A 106 -4.24 34.89 -1.62
CA ALA A 106 -4.86 35.69 -2.67
C ALA A 106 -5.20 37.11 -2.19
N GLN A 107 -5.69 37.27 -0.95
CA GLN A 107 -5.96 38.58 -0.37
C GLN A 107 -4.67 39.39 -0.18
N LEU A 108 -3.61 38.76 0.34
CA LEU A 108 -2.30 39.41 0.51
C LEU A 108 -1.70 39.85 -0.83
N ALA A 109 -1.81 38.99 -1.86
CA ALA A 109 -1.36 39.32 -3.20
C ALA A 109 -2.17 40.47 -3.80
N TYR A 110 -3.51 40.44 -3.66
CA TYR A 110 -4.39 41.51 -4.11
C TYR A 110 -4.05 42.85 -3.45
N ASP A 111 -3.88 42.87 -2.13
CA ASP A 111 -3.56 44.09 -1.39
C ASP A 111 -2.19 44.66 -1.81
N GLN A 112 -1.23 43.78 -2.07
CA GLN A 112 0.09 44.19 -2.57
C GLN A 112 0.00 44.78 -3.98
N GLU A 113 -0.71 44.11 -4.88
CA GLU A 113 -0.85 44.57 -6.26
C GLU A 113 -1.66 45.88 -6.35
N MET A 114 -2.65 46.07 -5.48
CA MET A 114 -3.35 47.34 -5.34
C MET A 114 -2.44 48.47 -4.85
N ARG A 115 -1.56 48.21 -3.88
CA ARG A 115 -0.56 49.19 -3.43
C ARG A 115 0.39 49.57 -4.56
N ASP A 116 0.89 48.59 -5.30
CA ASP A 116 1.84 48.80 -6.39
C ASP A 116 1.18 49.55 -7.56
N ALA A 117 -0.06 49.20 -7.91
CA ALA A 117 -0.85 49.92 -8.92
C ALA A 117 -1.08 51.39 -8.53
N MET A 118 -1.45 51.67 -7.28
CA MET A 118 -1.64 53.05 -6.81
C MET A 118 -0.34 53.84 -6.75
N ALA A 119 0.78 53.19 -6.39
CA ALA A 119 2.10 53.82 -6.45
C ALA A 119 2.46 54.19 -7.91
N GLY A 120 2.18 53.29 -8.87
CA GLY A 120 2.35 53.55 -10.29
C GLY A 120 1.53 54.75 -10.79
N VAL A 121 0.25 54.82 -10.44
CA VAL A 121 -0.63 55.94 -10.80
C VAL A 121 -0.10 57.27 -10.23
N ARG A 122 0.34 57.28 -8.96
CA ARG A 122 0.90 58.49 -8.34
C ARG A 122 2.19 58.95 -9.03
N ALA A 123 3.06 58.00 -9.39
CA ALA A 123 4.29 58.31 -10.12
C ALA A 123 3.98 58.88 -11.51
N GLU A 124 3.00 58.34 -12.22
CA GLU A 124 2.58 58.86 -13.53
C GLU A 124 2.00 60.27 -13.43
N ILE A 125 1.14 60.54 -12.43
CA ILE A 125 0.60 61.88 -12.19
C ILE A 125 1.75 62.86 -11.90
N ALA A 126 2.67 62.52 -11.00
CA ALA A 126 3.80 63.38 -10.65
C ALA A 126 4.67 63.69 -11.88
N SER A 127 4.94 62.70 -12.72
CA SER A 127 5.68 62.87 -13.98
C SER A 127 4.95 63.82 -14.94
N ARG A 128 3.65 63.61 -15.17
CA ARG A 128 2.85 64.48 -16.05
C ARG A 128 2.74 65.91 -15.53
N THR A 129 2.61 66.09 -14.22
CA THR A 129 2.59 67.42 -13.57
C THR A 129 3.93 68.12 -13.70
N LEU A 130 5.06 67.40 -13.55
CA LEU A 130 6.39 67.96 -13.73
C LEU A 130 6.60 68.45 -15.17
N VAL A 131 6.20 67.65 -16.16
CA VAL A 131 6.26 68.03 -17.58
C VAL A 131 5.39 69.26 -17.87
N ALA A 132 4.18 69.32 -17.32
CA ALA A 132 3.29 70.48 -17.49
C ALA A 132 3.86 71.75 -16.81
N ALA A 133 4.44 71.61 -15.61
CA ALA A 133 5.09 72.70 -14.90
C ALA A 133 6.32 73.22 -15.67
N GLU A 134 7.16 72.32 -16.19
CA GLU A 134 8.32 72.68 -17.02
C GLU A 134 7.89 73.45 -18.27
N LYS A 135 6.81 73.00 -18.93
CA LYS A 135 6.24 73.69 -20.10
C LYS A 135 5.73 75.10 -19.75
N ASN A 136 4.95 75.23 -18.67
CA ASN A 136 4.45 76.53 -18.21
C ASN A 136 5.59 77.49 -17.82
N ILE A 137 6.63 77.00 -17.13
CA ILE A 137 7.80 77.81 -16.77
C ILE A 137 8.50 78.31 -18.05
N LYS A 138 8.68 77.44 -19.05
CA LYS A 138 9.28 77.83 -20.35
C LYS A 138 8.46 78.88 -21.10
N GLU A 139 7.12 78.80 -21.04
CA GLU A 139 6.24 79.77 -21.72
C GLU A 139 6.14 81.11 -20.98
N LEU A 140 6.28 81.13 -19.65
CA LEU A 140 6.23 82.34 -18.83
C LEU A 140 7.59 83.04 -18.70
N PHE A 141 8.68 82.37 -19.06
CA PHE A 141 10.04 82.89 -18.92
C PHE A 141 10.28 84.12 -19.80
N LYS A 142 10.40 85.30 -19.19
CA LYS A 142 10.78 86.55 -19.86
C LYS A 142 12.22 86.95 -19.50
N GLU A 143 12.81 87.82 -20.31
CA GLU A 143 14.18 88.34 -20.12
C GLU A 143 14.37 89.03 -18.75
N GLU A 144 13.30 89.62 -18.21
CA GLU A 144 13.25 90.27 -16.88
C GLU A 144 13.33 89.27 -15.72
N ASP A 145 12.78 88.05 -15.88
CA ASP A 145 12.86 87.00 -14.86
C ASP A 145 14.27 86.42 -14.76
N HIS A 146 15.02 86.41 -15.87
CA HIS A 146 16.42 85.99 -15.88
C HIS A 146 17.29 86.91 -15.01
N SER A 147 17.08 88.22 -15.11
CA SER A 147 17.81 89.20 -14.29
C SER A 147 17.47 89.06 -12.81
N ARG A 148 16.18 88.90 -12.47
CA ARG A 148 15.73 88.70 -11.08
C ARG A 148 16.26 87.41 -10.46
N MET A 149 16.30 86.31 -11.20
CA MET A 149 16.85 85.04 -10.70
C MET A 149 18.37 85.12 -10.44
N VAL A 150 19.11 85.85 -11.29
CA VAL A 150 20.53 86.10 -11.08
C VAL A 150 20.74 86.96 -9.83
N ASP A 151 19.95 88.00 -9.64
CA ASP A 151 20.02 88.85 -8.45
C ASP A 151 19.67 88.09 -7.16
N GLU A 152 18.59 87.30 -7.15
CA GLU A 152 18.23 86.42 -6.01
C GLU A 152 19.29 85.35 -5.75
N PHE A 153 19.90 84.77 -6.79
CA PHE A 153 20.98 83.79 -6.63
C PHE A 153 22.24 84.43 -6.02
N ILE A 154 22.60 85.63 -6.48
CA ILE A 154 23.70 86.41 -5.92
C ILE A 154 23.39 86.80 -4.47
N GLU A 155 22.15 87.15 -4.15
CA GLU A 155 21.72 87.46 -2.78
C GLU A 155 21.79 86.24 -1.86
N LYS A 156 21.30 85.08 -2.32
CA LYS A 156 21.33 83.82 -1.55
C LYS A 156 22.76 83.34 -1.31
N LEU A 157 23.65 83.51 -2.29
CA LEU A 157 25.08 83.23 -2.14
C LEU A 157 25.79 84.23 -1.22
N ARG A 158 25.36 85.50 -1.19
CA ARG A 158 25.85 86.50 -0.22
C ARG A 158 25.34 86.21 1.19
N GLY A 159 24.09 85.82 1.36
CA GLY A 159 23.50 85.40 2.63
C GLY A 159 24.16 84.15 3.21
N HIS A 160 24.55 83.18 2.36
CA HIS A 160 25.27 81.99 2.79
C HIS A 160 26.77 82.24 3.11
N ARG A 161 27.35 83.34 2.62
CA ARG A 161 28.73 83.78 2.95
C ARG A 161 28.81 84.74 4.15
N GLY A 162 27.68 85.19 4.71
CA GLY A 162 27.59 86.06 5.88
C GLY A 162 27.34 85.34 7.21
N HIS A 163 27.31 84.00 7.22
CA HIS A 163 27.24 83.17 8.42
C HIS A 163 28.43 82.20 8.43
N ASN A 164 29.62 82.74 8.70
CA ASN A 164 30.78 82.07 9.28
C ASN A 164 31.59 83.12 10.04
#